data_AF-A0A660V6H7-F1
#
_entry.id   AF-A0A660V6H7-F1
#
_cell.length_a   1.000
_cell.length_b   1.000
_cell.length_c   1.000
_cell.angle_alpha   90.00
_cell.angle_beta   90.00
_cell.angle_gamma   90.00
#
_symmetry.space_group_name_H-M   'P 1'
#
loop_
_entity.id
_entity.type
_entity.pdbx_description
1 polymer ?
#
loop_
_entity_poly.entity_id
_entity_poly.type
_entity_poly.pdbx_seq_one_letter_code
_entity_poly.pdbx_strand_id
1 'polypeptide(L)'
;DIAEIQVEWDAATKDIPAEALRFFNRVADTYDGEAMAEVEQVDEKSQSYSCGGCFMRVPSEIVNVLTGKDEIVCCSNCTRILYLKESE
;
A
#
# COMPACT_ATOMS: atom_id res chain seq x y z
N ASP A 1 13.66 2.88 20.70
CA ASP A 1 13.38 1.74 21.62
C ASP A 1 12.08 1.07 21.18
N ILE A 2 11.84 -0.24 21.42
CA ILE A 2 10.56 -0.89 21.05
C ILE A 2 9.38 -0.19 21.77
N ALA A 3 9.58 0.19 23.03
CA ALA A 3 8.53 0.87 23.80
C ALA A 3 8.18 2.25 23.22
N GLU A 4 9.17 2.98 22.72
CA GLU A 4 8.99 4.28 22.08
C GLU A 4 8.24 4.16 20.76
N ILE A 5 8.62 3.18 19.92
CA ILE A 5 7.95 2.88 18.66
C ILE A 5 6.48 2.50 18.90
N GLN A 6 6.17 1.77 19.98
CA GLN A 6 4.79 1.43 20.31
C GLN A 6 3.94 2.65 20.62
N VAL A 7 4.49 3.65 21.32
CA VAL A 7 3.78 4.90 21.62
C VAL A 7 3.49 5.69 20.34
N GLU A 8 4.46 5.75 19.41
CA GLU A 8 4.29 6.39 18.11
C GLU A 8 3.24 5.66 17.27
N TRP A 9 3.26 4.33 17.26
CA TRP A 9 2.27 3.50 16.58
C TRP A 9 0.85 3.72 17.12
N ASP A 10 0.67 3.71 18.43
CA ASP A 10 -0.64 3.92 19.06
C ASP A 10 -1.20 5.32 18.76
N ALA A 11 -0.32 6.33 18.68
CA ALA A 11 -0.70 7.68 18.29
C ALA A 11 -1.10 7.75 16.80
N ALA A 12 -0.32 7.16 15.91
CA ALA A 12 -0.55 7.19 14.47
C ALA A 12 -1.82 6.43 14.06
N THR A 13 -2.17 5.37 14.79
CA THR A 13 -3.32 4.51 14.46
C THR A 13 -4.65 4.97 15.06
N LYS A 14 -4.62 6.00 15.92
CA LYS A 14 -5.80 6.48 16.67
C LYS A 14 -6.98 6.89 15.80
N ASP A 15 -6.71 7.56 14.69
CA ASP A 15 -7.73 8.11 13.79
C ASP A 15 -7.99 7.21 12.56
N ILE A 16 -7.35 6.04 12.50
CA ILE A 16 -7.51 5.10 11.39
C ILE A 16 -8.77 4.24 11.63
N PRO A 17 -9.68 4.11 10.64
CA PRO A 17 -10.82 3.21 10.75
C PRO A 17 -10.40 1.79 11.13
N ALA A 18 -11.07 1.20 12.12
CA ALA A 18 -10.69 -0.10 12.69
C ALA A 18 -10.66 -1.22 11.64
N GLU A 19 -11.48 -1.15 10.59
CA GLU A 19 -11.46 -2.12 9.50
C GLU A 19 -10.20 -2.00 8.62
N ALA A 20 -9.82 -0.77 8.27
CA ALA A 20 -8.60 -0.51 7.52
C ALA A 20 -7.35 -0.96 8.30
N LEU A 21 -7.31 -0.68 9.61
CA LEU A 21 -6.20 -1.09 10.48
C LEU A 21 -6.11 -2.62 10.62
N ARG A 22 -7.25 -3.32 10.78
CA ARG A 22 -7.28 -4.79 10.79
C ARG A 22 -6.75 -5.37 9.48
N PHE A 23 -7.12 -4.77 8.36
CA PHE A 23 -6.65 -5.20 7.05
C PHE A 23 -5.14 -4.99 6.90
N PHE A 24 -4.62 -3.81 7.25
CA PHE A 24 -3.19 -3.51 7.27
C PHE A 24 -2.41 -4.54 8.09
N ASN A 25 -2.82 -4.78 9.35
CA ASN A 25 -2.13 -5.70 10.26
C ASN A 25 -2.06 -7.12 9.70
N ARG A 26 -3.16 -7.60 9.10
CA ARG A 26 -3.17 -8.93 8.48
C ARG A 26 -2.13 -9.08 7.37
N VAL A 27 -1.95 -8.04 6.55
CA VAL A 27 -0.96 -8.06 5.49
C VAL A 27 0.45 -7.93 6.08
N ALA A 28 0.65 -7.05 7.08
CA ALA A 28 1.90 -6.89 7.79
C ALA A 28 2.39 -8.22 8.40
N ASP A 29 1.50 -8.98 9.04
CA ASP A 29 1.80 -10.29 9.63
C ASP A 29 2.26 -11.32 8.57
N THR A 30 1.82 -11.17 7.32
CA THR A 30 2.17 -12.07 6.21
C THR A 30 3.51 -11.69 5.57
N TYR A 31 3.89 -10.42 5.65
CA TYR A 31 5.00 -9.82 4.89
C TYR A 31 6.02 -9.13 5.80
N ASP A 32 6.19 -9.59 7.03
CA ASP A 32 7.19 -9.11 8.00
C ASP A 32 7.16 -7.58 8.19
N GLY A 33 5.96 -7.01 8.27
CA GLY A 33 5.74 -5.56 8.44
C GLY A 33 5.52 -4.79 7.14
N GLU A 34 5.85 -5.37 5.98
CA GLU A 34 5.72 -4.73 4.67
C GLU A 34 4.29 -4.86 4.11
N ALA A 35 3.32 -4.19 4.74
CA ALA A 35 1.91 -4.29 4.35
C ALA A 35 1.53 -3.54 3.07
N MET A 36 2.33 -2.53 2.71
CA MET A 36 2.05 -1.61 1.61
C MET A 36 3.11 -1.75 0.52
N ALA A 37 2.76 -1.39 -0.71
CA ALA A 37 3.68 -1.34 -1.82
C ALA A 37 3.33 -0.18 -2.76
N GLU A 38 4.35 0.53 -3.20
CA GLU A 38 4.22 1.56 -4.24
C GLU A 38 3.79 0.92 -5.57
N VAL A 39 2.97 1.62 -6.33
CA VAL A 39 2.81 1.31 -7.76
C VAL A 39 3.87 2.08 -8.53
N GLU A 40 4.82 1.35 -9.08
CA GLU A 40 5.94 1.90 -9.85
C GLU A 40 5.61 1.94 -11.33
N GLN A 41 5.95 3.03 -12.01
CA GLN A 41 5.89 3.10 -13.47
C GLN A 41 7.18 2.54 -14.06
N VAL A 42 7.08 1.44 -14.80
CA VAL A 42 8.23 0.73 -15.38
C VAL A 42 8.71 1.40 -16.68
N ASP A 43 7.80 2.05 -17.40
CA ASP A 43 8.10 2.78 -18.62
C ASP A 43 7.14 3.96 -18.79
N GLU A 44 7.72 5.16 -18.90
CA GLU A 44 7.03 6.44 -19.09
C GLU A 44 6.16 6.46 -20.35
N LYS A 45 6.57 5.74 -21.40
CA LYS A 45 5.91 5.74 -22.71
C LYS A 45 4.76 4.76 -22.82
N SER A 46 4.82 3.64 -22.09
CA SER A 46 3.88 2.52 -22.27
C SER A 46 2.78 2.39 -21.21
N GLN A 47 2.66 3.37 -20.29
CA GLN A 47 1.69 3.30 -19.18
C GLN A 47 1.76 1.94 -18.46
N SER A 48 2.98 1.42 -18.31
CA SER A 48 3.22 0.12 -17.71
C SER A 48 3.58 0.29 -16.24
N TYR A 49 2.86 -0.43 -15.40
CA TYR A 49 2.98 -0.32 -13.94
C TYR A 49 3.30 -1.67 -13.32
N SER A 50 4.00 -1.65 -12.19
CA SER A 50 4.28 -2.82 -11.37
C SER A 50 4.08 -2.52 -9.88
N CYS A 51 3.78 -3.56 -9.12
CA CYS A 51 3.77 -3.48 -7.66
C CYS A 51 5.22 -3.52 -7.15
N GLY A 52 5.67 -2.51 -6.41
CA GLY A 52 7.02 -2.45 -5.84
C GLY A 52 7.35 -3.58 -4.84
N GLY A 53 6.33 -4.28 -4.31
CA GLY A 53 6.54 -5.38 -3.37
C GLY A 53 6.71 -6.77 -4.00
N CYS A 54 6.19 -7.01 -5.21
CA CYS A 54 6.30 -8.31 -5.89
C CYS A 54 6.73 -8.23 -7.36
N PHE A 55 6.92 -7.01 -7.88
CA PHE A 55 7.32 -6.70 -9.25
C PHE A 55 6.37 -7.20 -10.34
N MET A 56 5.19 -7.69 -9.96
CA MET A 56 4.16 -8.12 -10.90
C MET A 56 3.42 -6.92 -11.48
N ARG A 57 2.94 -7.09 -12.71
CA ARG A 57 2.19 -6.07 -13.45
C ARG A 57 0.96 -5.61 -12.67
N VAL A 58 0.78 -4.30 -12.60
CA VAL A 58 -0.42 -3.63 -12.10
C VAL A 58 -1.19 -3.07 -13.30
N PRO A 59 -2.50 -3.35 -13.45
CA PRO A 59 -3.31 -2.75 -14.50
C PRO A 59 -3.39 -1.22 -14.35
N SER A 60 -3.39 -0.48 -15.47
CA SER A 60 -3.54 0.98 -15.44
C SER A 60 -4.87 1.45 -14.84
N GLU A 61 -5.93 0.62 -14.91
CA GLU A 61 -7.20 0.89 -14.23
C GLU A 61 -7.04 1.03 -12.71
N ILE A 62 -6.14 0.25 -12.10
CA ILE A 62 -5.84 0.34 -10.67
C ILE A 62 -5.22 1.69 -10.33
N VAL A 63 -4.35 2.22 -11.18
CA VAL A 63 -3.78 3.56 -11.02
C VAL A 63 -4.87 4.63 -11.05
N ASN A 64 -5.80 4.54 -12.00
CA ASN A 64 -6.93 5.47 -12.09
C ASN A 64 -7.84 5.42 -10.85
N VAL A 65 -8.09 4.22 -10.30
CA VAL A 65 -8.84 4.05 -9.05
C VAL A 65 -8.10 4.73 -7.90
N LEU A 66 -6.80 4.49 -7.74
CA LEU A 66 -5.97 5.06 -6.69
C LEU A 66 -5.87 6.60 -6.76
N THR A 67 -5.97 7.20 -7.96
CA THR A 67 -5.99 8.66 -8.12
C THR A 67 -7.36 9.27 -7.77
N GLY A 68 -8.46 8.55 -8.03
CA GLY A 68 -9.80 9.12 -8.01
C GLY A 68 -10.67 8.73 -6.81
N LYS A 69 -10.26 7.72 -6.03
CA LYS A 69 -11.08 7.17 -4.96
C LYS A 69 -10.30 6.93 -3.68
N ASP A 70 -10.96 7.19 -2.56
CA ASP A 70 -10.50 6.85 -1.22
C ASP A 70 -10.93 5.41 -0.86
N GLU A 71 -10.42 4.44 -1.62
CA GLU A 71 -10.70 3.01 -1.46
C GLU A 71 -9.38 2.23 -1.29
N ILE A 72 -9.35 1.23 -0.40
CA ILE A 72 -8.18 0.34 -0.24
C ILE A 72 -8.12 -0.58 -1.47
N VAL A 73 -7.06 -0.43 -2.26
CA VAL A 73 -6.78 -1.30 -3.41
C VAL A 73 -5.57 -2.18 -3.11
N CYS A 74 -5.67 -3.47 -3.45
CA CYS A 74 -4.63 -4.45 -3.15
C CYS A 74 -4.02 -5.02 -4.43
N CYS A 75 -2.75 -5.41 -4.37
CA CYS A 75 -2.12 -6.16 -5.45
C CYS A 75 -2.82 -7.52 -5.60
N SER A 76 -3.25 -7.86 -6.81
CA SER A 76 -3.88 -9.16 -7.10
C SER A 76 -2.93 -10.35 -6.98
N ASN A 77 -1.62 -10.12 -6.91
CA ASN A 77 -0.60 -11.17 -6.81
C ASN A 77 -0.09 -11.39 -5.38
N CYS A 78 0.14 -10.31 -4.62
CA CYS A 78 0.72 -10.38 -3.28
C CYS A 78 -0.15 -9.74 -2.19
N THR A 79 -1.35 -9.28 -2.49
CA THR A 79 -2.31 -8.72 -1.53
C THR A 79 -1.88 -7.47 -0.75
N ARG A 80 -0.64 -6.97 -0.94
CA ARG A 80 -0.19 -5.69 -0.36
C ARG A 80 -1.07 -4.54 -0.82
N ILE A 81 -1.30 -3.61 0.09
CA ILE A 81 -2.06 -2.38 -0.18
C ILE A 81 -1.23 -1.53 -1.13
N LEU A 82 -1.81 -1.15 -2.25
CA LEU A 82 -1.16 -0.34 -3.26
C LEU A 82 -1.34 1.15 -2.94
N TYR A 83 -0.28 1.93 -3.13
CA TYR A 83 -0.34 3.39 -3.06
C TYR A 83 0.40 4.01 -4.25
N LEU A 84 0.00 5.23 -4.61
CA LEU A 84 0.74 6.07 -5.55
C LEU A 84 1.60 7.03 -4.73
N LYS A 85 2.89 7.12 -5.06
CA LYS A 85 3.76 8.13 -4.46
C LYS A 85 3.33 9.50 -4.97
N GLU A 86 3.16 10.45 -4.05
CA GLU A 86 2.93 11.83 -4.43
C GLU A 86 4.14 12.34 -5.23
N SER A 87 3.88 13.01 -6.35
CA SER A 87 4.93 13.71 -7.09
C SER A 87 5.38 14.90 -6.23
N GLU A 88 6.65 14.92 -5.82
CA GLU A 88 7.27 16.07 -5.16
C GLU A 88 7.20 17.34 -6.02
#